data_AF-A0A815NP00-F1
#
_entry.id   AF-A0A815NP00-F1
#
_cell.length_a   1.000
_cell.length_b   1.000
_cell.length_c   1.000
_cell.angle_alpha   90.00
_cell.angle_beta   90.00
_cell.angle_gamma   90.00
#
_symmetry.space_group_name_H-M   'P 1'
#
loop_
_entity.id
_entity.type
_entity.pdbx_description
1 polymer ?
#
loop_
_entity_poly.entity_id
_entity_poly.type
_entity_poly.pdbx_seq_one_letter_code
_entity_poly.pdbx_strand_id
1 'polypeptide(L)'
;MTDEFNRYYIKIRAILGIDSKTIFDELTEALGPDAPSYPTVRRWAKRFREGRDDVTDDPRSGRPISVLTDENVDRVRQVIEDDPHSTYDDIMGETDLSRGTIERIIHDRLKMRKVTSRWVAHQLTDEQKQKRLRICRQNLEKFRNGTWHLCDVITGDET
;
A
#
# COMPACT_ATOMS: atom_id res chain seq x y z
N MET A 1 22.29 23.03 -6.29
CA MET A 1 21.35 23.15 -7.43
C MET A 1 20.97 21.75 -7.86
N THR A 2 19.69 21.46 -8.18
CA THR A 2 19.20 20.07 -8.37
C THR A 2 19.48 19.55 -9.77
N ASP A 3 19.65 18.23 -9.92
CA ASP A 3 19.88 17.56 -11.21
C ASP A 3 18.73 17.82 -12.22
N GLU A 4 17.52 18.06 -11.71
CA GLU A 4 16.35 18.45 -12.51
C GLU A 4 16.49 19.83 -13.18
N PHE A 5 17.09 20.81 -12.49
CA PHE A 5 17.32 22.14 -13.05
C PHE A 5 18.24 22.05 -14.27
N ASN A 6 19.32 21.29 -14.16
CA ASN A 6 20.26 21.06 -15.26
C ASN A 6 19.55 20.41 -16.46
N ARG A 7 18.69 19.42 -16.22
CA ARG A 7 17.92 18.75 -17.28
C ARG A 7 16.91 19.68 -17.94
N TYR A 8 16.25 20.55 -17.17
CA TYR A 8 15.34 21.56 -17.72
C TYR A 8 16.06 22.57 -18.61
N TYR A 9 17.23 23.04 -18.18
CA TYR A 9 18.10 23.90 -18.99
C TYR A 9 18.50 23.21 -20.30
N ILE A 10 18.99 21.96 -20.21
CA ILE A 10 19.36 21.16 -21.37
C ILE A 10 18.16 20.97 -22.31
N LYS A 11 16.96 20.72 -21.77
CA LYS A 11 15.73 20.58 -22.56
C LYS A 11 15.46 21.81 -23.41
N ILE A 12 15.39 22.99 -22.78
CA ILE A 12 15.09 24.24 -23.49
C ILE A 12 16.13 24.49 -24.58
N ARG A 13 17.42 24.43 -24.25
CA ARG A 13 18.49 24.71 -25.23
C ARG A 13 18.54 23.67 -26.36
N ALA A 14 18.28 22.40 -26.07
CA ALA A 14 18.25 21.35 -27.08
C ALA A 14 17.08 21.51 -28.06
N ILE A 15 15.89 21.91 -27.57
CA ILE A 15 14.71 22.22 -28.41
C ILE A 15 14.97 23.45 -29.28
N LEU A 16 15.70 24.44 -28.76
CA LEU A 16 16.14 25.62 -29.53
C LEU A 16 17.25 25.29 -30.57
N GLY A 17 17.64 24.02 -30.71
CA GLY A 17 18.61 23.58 -31.72
C GLY A 17 20.07 23.86 -31.35
N ILE A 18 20.35 24.23 -30.11
CA ILE A 18 21.73 24.50 -29.67
C ILE A 18 22.51 23.17 -29.57
N ASP A 19 23.78 23.21 -29.97
CA ASP A 19 24.65 22.04 -29.90
C ASP A 19 24.97 21.67 -28.45
N SER A 20 25.15 20.36 -28.23
CA SER A 20 25.39 19.79 -26.89
C SER A 20 26.70 20.28 -26.28
N LYS A 21 27.70 20.65 -27.09
CA LYS A 21 28.96 21.23 -26.62
C LYS A 21 28.74 22.62 -26.02
N THR A 22 28.02 23.49 -26.73
CA THR A 22 27.69 24.84 -26.25
C THR A 22 26.89 24.78 -24.96
N ILE A 23 25.91 23.89 -24.86
CA ILE A 23 25.13 23.69 -23.63
C ILE A 23 26.04 23.26 -22.46
N PHE A 24 27.02 22.40 -22.71
CA PHE A 24 27.98 21.97 -21.69
C PHE A 24 28.91 23.10 -21.26
N ASP A 25 29.41 23.90 -22.20
CA ASP A 25 30.27 25.03 -21.92
C ASP A 25 29.52 26.08 -21.07
N GLU A 26 28.27 26.42 -21.42
CA GLU A 26 27.40 27.33 -20.65
C GLU A 26 27.13 26.81 -19.22
N LEU A 27 26.85 25.50 -19.07
CA LEU A 27 26.63 24.90 -17.76
C LEU A 27 27.92 24.84 -16.93
N THR A 28 29.07 24.61 -17.56
CA THR A 28 30.38 24.58 -16.89
C THR A 28 30.79 25.97 -16.43
N GLU A 29 30.54 27.00 -17.24
CA GLU A 29 30.79 28.39 -16.87
C GLU A 29 29.90 28.83 -15.69
N ALA A 30 28.62 28.45 -15.70
CA ALA A 30 27.69 28.85 -14.65
C ALA A 30 27.85 28.05 -13.33
N LEU A 31 28.20 26.75 -13.40
CA LEU A 31 28.15 25.83 -12.26
C LEU A 31 29.52 25.27 -11.83
N GLY A 32 30.55 25.45 -12.66
CA GLY A 32 31.90 24.98 -12.36
C GLY A 32 31.95 23.50 -11.98
N PRO A 33 32.47 23.12 -10.80
CA PRO A 33 32.56 21.73 -10.36
C PRO A 33 31.21 20.99 -10.23
N ASP A 34 30.11 21.73 -10.04
CA ASP A 34 28.77 21.16 -9.89
C ASP A 34 28.06 20.94 -11.23
N ALA A 35 28.73 21.25 -12.36
CA ALA A 35 28.19 21.07 -13.70
C ALA A 35 28.07 19.57 -14.06
N PRO A 36 27.02 19.18 -14.81
CA PRO A 36 26.89 17.82 -15.31
C PRO A 36 27.99 17.53 -16.34
N SER A 37 28.49 16.29 -16.35
CA SER A 37 29.49 15.86 -17.33
C SER A 37 28.98 16.00 -18.78
N TYR A 38 29.88 16.27 -19.72
CA TYR A 38 29.55 16.36 -21.15
C TYR A 38 28.77 15.13 -21.69
N PRO A 39 29.12 13.87 -21.34
CA PRO A 39 28.32 12.71 -21.72
C PRO A 39 26.87 12.75 -21.21
N THR A 40 26.64 13.29 -20.00
CA THR A 40 25.29 13.50 -19.44
C THR A 40 24.53 14.51 -20.27
N VAL A 41 25.12 15.68 -20.55
CA VAL A 41 24.52 16.74 -21.36
C VAL A 41 24.15 16.23 -22.76
N ARG A 42 25.09 15.56 -23.43
CA ARG A 42 24.87 14.99 -24.78
C ARG A 42 23.74 13.96 -24.80
N ARG A 43 23.68 13.08 -23.79
CA ARG A 43 22.64 12.04 -23.69
C ARG A 43 21.26 12.65 -23.51
N TRP A 44 21.14 13.62 -22.62
CA TRP A 44 19.88 14.33 -22.35
C TRP A 44 19.44 15.17 -23.55
N ALA A 45 20.35 15.97 -24.13
CA ALA A 45 20.06 16.76 -25.31
C ALA A 45 19.58 15.89 -26.50
N LYS A 46 20.19 14.70 -26.69
CA LYS A 46 19.72 13.74 -27.68
C LYS A 46 18.28 13.28 -27.39
N ARG A 47 17.98 12.84 -26.17
CA ARG A 47 16.64 12.38 -25.76
C ARG A 47 15.58 13.46 -25.98
N PHE A 48 15.88 14.72 -25.67
CA PHE A 48 14.95 15.84 -25.88
C PHE A 48 14.71 16.13 -27.37
N ARG A 49 15.76 16.08 -28.21
CA ARG A 49 15.61 16.21 -29.68
C ARG A 49 14.81 15.06 -30.30
N GLU A 50 14.88 13.87 -29.69
CA GLU A 50 14.10 12.68 -30.09
C GLU A 50 12.65 12.70 -29.55
N GLY A 51 12.22 13.79 -28.89
CA GLY A 51 10.83 14.00 -28.49
C GLY A 51 10.48 13.57 -27.06
N ARG A 52 11.45 13.26 -26.20
CA ARG A 52 11.18 13.08 -24.75
C ARG A 52 10.79 14.43 -24.15
N ASP A 53 9.67 14.49 -23.42
CA ASP A 53 9.23 15.73 -22.76
C ASP A 53 9.56 15.79 -21.27
N ASP A 54 9.66 14.64 -20.62
CA ASP A 54 9.91 14.59 -19.18
C ASP A 54 11.38 14.89 -18.85
N VAL A 55 11.64 15.56 -17.73
CA VAL A 55 12.98 15.79 -17.14
C VAL A 55 13.29 14.84 -15.99
N THR A 56 12.28 14.13 -15.47
CA THR A 56 12.46 13.16 -14.39
C THR A 56 13.16 11.89 -14.88
N ASP A 57 13.71 11.12 -13.94
CA ASP A 57 14.27 9.80 -14.22
C ASP A 57 13.18 8.85 -14.72
N ASP A 58 13.50 8.04 -15.73
CA ASP A 58 12.64 6.90 -16.08
C ASP A 58 12.47 5.99 -14.86
N PRO A 59 11.32 5.29 -14.71
CA PRO A 59 11.12 4.32 -13.64
C PRO A 59 12.31 3.36 -13.61
N ARG A 60 13.07 3.38 -12.50
CA ARG A 60 14.19 2.47 -12.35
C ARG A 60 13.62 1.06 -12.24
N SER A 61 14.06 0.17 -13.13
CA SER A 61 13.85 -1.26 -12.95
C SER A 61 14.60 -1.69 -11.69
N GLY A 62 13.92 -1.65 -10.55
CA GLY A 62 14.42 -2.24 -9.32
C GLY A 62 14.63 -3.74 -9.51
N ARG A 63 15.35 -4.37 -8.57
CA ARG A 63 15.44 -5.84 -8.55
C ARG A 63 14.01 -6.40 -8.43
N PRO A 64 13.55 -7.24 -9.36
CA PRO A 64 12.29 -7.94 -9.16
C PRO A 64 12.43 -8.76 -7.88
N ILE A 65 11.55 -8.55 -6.93
CA ILE A 65 11.49 -9.40 -5.74
C ILE A 65 10.90 -10.71 -6.24
N SER A 66 11.76 -11.65 -6.64
CA SER A 66 11.41 -12.94 -7.22
C SER A 66 10.44 -13.76 -6.36
N VAL A 67 10.27 -13.38 -5.10
CA VAL A 67 9.46 -14.07 -4.09
C VAL A 67 8.06 -13.45 -3.95
N LEU A 68 7.81 -12.23 -4.47
CA LEU A 68 6.48 -11.58 -4.42
C LEU A 68 5.65 -11.88 -5.67
N THR A 69 5.67 -13.13 -6.12
CA THR A 69 4.78 -13.63 -7.17
C THR A 69 3.34 -13.66 -6.68
N ASP A 70 2.38 -13.56 -7.60
CA ASP A 70 0.97 -13.62 -7.23
C ASP A 70 0.60 -14.99 -6.62
N GLU A 71 1.26 -16.06 -7.06
CA GLU A 71 1.15 -17.39 -6.46
C GLU A 71 1.52 -17.41 -4.97
N ASN A 72 2.65 -16.81 -4.58
CA ASN A 72 3.06 -16.75 -3.18
C ASN A 72 2.14 -15.85 -2.35
N VAL A 73 1.61 -14.78 -2.95
CA VAL A 73 0.60 -13.92 -2.32
C VAL A 73 -0.67 -14.72 -2.05
N ASP A 74 -1.11 -15.54 -2.99
CA ASP A 74 -2.30 -16.37 -2.86
C ASP A 74 -2.11 -17.48 -1.83
N ARG A 75 -0.94 -18.13 -1.78
CA ARG A 75 -0.60 -19.11 -0.73
C ARG A 75 -0.69 -18.51 0.67
N VAL A 76 -0.08 -17.34 0.89
CA VAL A 76 -0.17 -16.66 2.19
C VAL A 76 -1.61 -16.25 2.51
N ARG A 77 -2.40 -15.81 1.51
CA ARG A 77 -3.81 -15.48 1.70
C ARG A 77 -4.61 -16.69 2.17
N GLN A 78 -4.43 -17.84 1.54
CA GLN A 78 -5.14 -19.07 1.87
C GLN A 78 -4.88 -19.49 3.33
N VAL A 79 -3.62 -19.49 3.78
CA VAL A 79 -3.30 -19.83 5.17
C VAL A 79 -4.03 -18.92 6.16
N ILE A 80 -4.10 -17.62 5.89
CA ILE A 80 -4.79 -16.64 6.75
C ILE A 80 -6.32 -16.79 6.70
N GLU A 81 -6.88 -17.16 5.55
CA GLU A 81 -8.32 -17.39 5.39
C GLU A 81 -8.79 -18.67 6.06
N ASP A 82 -7.96 -19.72 6.04
CA ASP A 82 -8.21 -21.01 6.69
C ASP A 82 -8.12 -20.88 8.22
N ASP A 83 -7.09 -20.20 8.73
CA ASP A 83 -6.96 -19.87 10.15
C ASP A 83 -6.50 -18.41 10.37
N PRO A 84 -7.44 -17.50 10.69
CA PRO A 84 -7.13 -16.10 11.02
C PRO A 84 -6.24 -15.92 12.26
N HIS A 85 -6.01 -16.98 13.06
CA HIS A 85 -5.14 -16.96 14.24
C HIS A 85 -3.71 -17.47 13.96
N SER A 86 -3.43 -17.88 12.72
CA SER A 86 -2.11 -18.36 12.30
C SER A 86 -1.00 -17.37 12.62
N THR A 87 0.09 -17.88 13.20
CA THR A 87 1.28 -17.09 13.51
C THR A 87 2.17 -16.95 12.28
N TYR A 88 3.16 -16.06 12.36
CA TYR A 88 4.18 -15.97 11.32
C TYR A 88 4.91 -17.31 11.11
N ASP A 89 5.13 -18.07 12.18
CA ASP A 89 5.86 -19.34 12.10
C ASP A 89 5.01 -20.42 11.42
N ASP A 90 3.70 -20.42 11.63
CA ASP A 90 2.75 -21.31 10.93
C ASP A 90 2.74 -21.00 9.42
N ILE A 91 2.63 -19.72 9.06
CA ILE A 91 2.65 -19.28 7.65
C ILE A 91 4.00 -19.61 7.00
N MET A 92 5.11 -19.46 7.72
CA MET A 92 6.43 -19.85 7.23
C MET A 92 6.49 -21.36 6.95
N GLY A 93 5.94 -22.19 7.84
CA GLY A 93 5.90 -23.64 7.68
C GLY A 93 5.07 -24.10 6.48
N GLU A 94 3.97 -23.41 6.18
CA GLU A 94 3.08 -23.76 5.05
C GLU A 94 3.55 -23.19 3.69
N THR A 95 4.29 -22.08 3.70
CA THR A 95 4.66 -21.37 2.48
C THR A 95 6.14 -21.46 2.10
N ASP A 96 7.01 -21.90 3.01
CA ASP A 96 8.48 -21.85 2.91
C ASP A 96 9.04 -20.45 2.65
N LEU A 97 8.24 -19.41 2.93
CA LEU A 97 8.63 -18.01 2.74
C LEU A 97 9.36 -17.49 3.97
N SER A 98 10.27 -16.53 3.75
CA SER A 98 10.90 -15.83 4.87
C SER A 98 9.92 -14.89 5.56
N ARG A 99 10.09 -14.70 6.87
CA ARG A 99 9.26 -13.78 7.68
C ARG A 99 9.10 -12.39 7.05
N GLY A 100 10.19 -11.79 6.57
CA GLY A 100 10.15 -10.46 5.95
C GLY A 100 9.41 -10.43 4.60
N THR A 101 9.35 -11.56 3.88
CA THR A 101 8.52 -11.66 2.68
C THR A 101 7.04 -11.74 3.06
N ILE A 102 6.70 -12.58 4.04
CA ILE A 102 5.33 -12.71 4.55
C ILE A 102 4.82 -11.37 5.08
N GLU A 103 5.63 -10.64 5.86
CA GLU A 103 5.28 -9.31 6.36
C GLU A 103 4.91 -8.33 5.23
N ARG A 104 5.74 -8.27 4.17
CA ARG A 104 5.44 -7.47 2.97
C ARG A 104 4.19 -7.94 2.24
N ILE A 105 3.97 -9.25 2.13
CA ILE A 105 2.75 -9.78 1.50
C ILE A 105 1.52 -9.34 2.29
N ILE A 106 1.51 -9.54 3.62
CA ILE A 106 0.38 -9.19 4.49
C ILE A 106 0.10 -7.68 4.43
N HIS A 107 1.12 -6.83 4.61
CA HIS A 107 0.92 -5.39 4.73
C HIS A 107 0.87 -4.65 3.39
N ASP A 108 1.75 -4.97 2.44
CA ASP A 108 1.86 -4.22 1.19
C ASP A 108 0.93 -4.75 0.09
N ARG A 109 0.77 -6.08 -0.02
CA ARG A 109 -0.04 -6.70 -1.09
C ARG A 109 -1.47 -6.97 -0.65
N LEU A 110 -1.68 -7.60 0.51
CA LEU A 110 -3.01 -7.95 1.03
C LEU A 110 -3.67 -6.80 1.80
N LYS A 111 -2.92 -5.77 2.19
CA LYS A 111 -3.40 -4.62 2.98
C LYS A 111 -4.09 -5.03 4.29
N MET A 112 -3.61 -6.11 4.89
CA MET A 112 -4.13 -6.65 6.15
C MET A 112 -3.36 -6.10 7.36
N ARG A 113 -4.02 -6.16 8.52
CA ARG A 113 -3.44 -5.80 9.82
C ARG A 113 -3.93 -6.77 10.89
N LYS A 114 -3.09 -7.05 11.88
CA LYS A 114 -3.48 -7.82 13.06
C LYS A 114 -4.56 -7.08 13.84
N VAL A 115 -5.63 -7.78 14.18
CA VAL A 115 -6.66 -7.32 15.11
C VAL A 115 -6.74 -8.34 16.25
N THR A 116 -6.87 -7.87 17.49
CA THR A 116 -7.00 -8.76 18.64
C THR A 116 -8.43 -9.28 18.76
N SER A 117 -8.56 -10.55 19.15
CA SER A 117 -9.87 -11.14 19.44
C SER A 117 -10.53 -10.41 20.62
N ARG A 118 -11.86 -10.24 20.58
CA ARG A 118 -12.62 -9.64 21.67
C ARG A 118 -13.05 -10.73 22.65
N TRP A 119 -12.98 -10.44 23.94
CA TRP A 119 -13.51 -11.34 24.96
C TRP A 119 -15.04 -11.44 24.83
N VAL A 120 -15.55 -12.67 24.87
CA VAL A 120 -16.99 -12.97 24.83
C VAL A 120 -17.35 -13.68 26.13
N ALA A 121 -18.35 -13.16 26.85
CA ALA A 121 -18.65 -13.60 28.21
C ALA A 121 -19.04 -15.07 28.35
N HIS A 122 -19.69 -15.62 27.32
CA HIS A 122 -20.15 -17.00 27.35
C HIS A 122 -20.19 -17.60 25.94
N GLN A 123 -19.84 -18.88 25.85
CA GLN A 123 -19.99 -19.66 24.64
C GLN A 123 -21.43 -20.18 24.54
N LEU A 124 -22.25 -19.47 23.76
CA LEU A 124 -23.68 -19.80 23.63
C LEU A 124 -23.91 -21.08 22.82
N THR A 125 -24.85 -21.91 23.28
CA THR A 125 -25.40 -23.01 22.48
C THR A 125 -26.27 -22.47 21.34
N ASP A 126 -26.51 -23.27 20.30
CA ASP A 126 -27.32 -22.83 19.16
C ASP A 126 -28.77 -22.53 19.58
N GLU A 127 -29.32 -23.30 20.51
CA GLU A 127 -30.64 -23.03 21.10
C GLU A 127 -30.68 -21.67 21.82
N GLN A 128 -29.65 -21.34 22.59
CA GLN A 128 -29.53 -20.04 23.26
C GLN A 128 -29.43 -18.90 22.24
N LYS A 129 -28.66 -19.07 21.16
CA LYS A 129 -28.57 -18.08 20.07
C LYS A 129 -29.93 -17.85 19.42
N GLN A 130 -30.66 -18.93 19.10
CA GLN A 130 -31.99 -18.82 18.49
C GLN A 130 -33.00 -18.16 19.41
N LYS A 131 -33.01 -18.52 20.71
CA LYS A 131 -33.87 -17.88 21.72
C LYS A 131 -33.58 -16.38 21.82
N ARG A 132 -32.31 -15.98 21.88
CA ARG A 132 -31.89 -14.56 21.92
C ARG A 132 -32.35 -13.83 20.67
N LEU A 133 -32.09 -14.37 19.47
CA LEU A 133 -32.50 -13.77 18.19
C LEU A 133 -34.02 -13.56 18.13
N ARG A 134 -34.80 -14.56 18.55
CA ARG A 134 -36.26 -14.48 18.60
C ARG A 134 -36.74 -13.35 19.51
N ILE A 135 -36.22 -13.29 20.74
CA ILE A 135 -36.59 -12.24 21.71
C ILE A 135 -36.20 -10.85 21.18
N CYS A 136 -34.99 -10.70 20.61
CA CYS A 136 -34.55 -9.44 20.02
C CYS A 136 -35.46 -8.98 18.88
N ARG A 137 -35.89 -9.89 18.00
CA ARG A 137 -36.83 -9.58 16.90
C ARG A 137 -38.19 -9.12 17.44
N GLN A 138 -38.74 -9.82 18.42
CA GLN A 138 -40.01 -9.45 19.06
C GLN A 138 -39.92 -8.07 19.74
N ASN A 139 -38.83 -7.81 20.46
CA ASN A 139 -38.61 -6.51 21.12
C ASN A 139 -38.47 -5.38 20.09
N LEU A 140 -37.74 -5.62 19.00
CA LEU A 140 -37.57 -4.65 17.92
C LEU A 140 -38.90 -4.33 17.24
N GLU A 141 -39.76 -5.33 17.02
CA GLU A 141 -41.09 -5.15 16.44
C GLU A 141 -42.00 -4.32 17.36
N LYS A 142 -42.03 -4.62 18.67
CA LYS A 142 -42.78 -3.81 19.65
C LYS A 142 -42.33 -2.36 19.66
N PHE A 143 -41.02 -2.13 19.59
CA PHE A 143 -40.47 -0.78 19.53
C PHE A 143 -40.89 -0.05 18.24
N ARG A 144 -40.81 -0.72 17.09
CA ARG A 144 -41.23 -0.16 15.79
C ARG A 144 -42.72 0.13 15.72
N ASN A 145 -43.54 -0.73 16.31
CA ASN A 145 -45.00 -0.58 16.34
C ASN A 145 -45.46 0.43 17.40
N GLY A 146 -44.55 1.08 18.12
CA GLY A 146 -44.86 2.08 19.13
C GLY A 146 -45.55 1.53 20.38
N THR A 147 -45.52 0.20 20.57
CA THR A 147 -46.09 -0.45 21.77
C THR A 147 -45.08 -0.47 22.93
N TRP A 148 -43.84 -0.11 22.68
CA TRP A 148 -42.78 -0.09 23.67
C TRP A 148 -41.86 1.11 23.44
N HIS A 149 -41.68 1.94 24.46
CA HIS A 149 -40.70 3.03 24.44
C HIS A 149 -39.59 2.75 25.45
N LEU A 150 -38.36 3.17 25.11
CA LEU A 150 -37.19 2.98 25.98
C LEU A 150 -37.34 3.69 27.33
N CYS A 151 -38.07 4.80 27.36
CA CYS A 151 -38.35 5.56 28.59
C CYS A 151 -39.32 4.85 29.55
N ASP A 152 -39.99 3.78 29.12
CA ASP A 152 -40.93 3.02 29.96
C ASP A 152 -40.27 1.80 30.63
N VAL A 153 -38.99 1.53 30.31
CA VAL A 153 -38.27 0.34 30.78
C VAL A 153 -37.46 0.69 32.03
N ILE A 154 -37.81 0.07 33.16
CA ILE A 154 -37.00 0.08 34.37
C ILE A 154 -36.22 -1.24 34.43
N THR A 155 -34.91 -1.16 34.65
CA THR A 155 -34.00 -2.33 34.71
C THR A 155 -33.07 -2.21 35.92
N GLY A 156 -32.60 -3.35 36.43
CA GLY A 156 -31.62 -3.45 37.49
C GLY A 156 -30.88 -4.80 37.37
N ASP A 157 -29.62 -4.81 37.82
CA ASP A 157 -28.78 -6.01 37.90
C ASP A 157 -27.97 -5.93 39.22
N GLU A 158 -27.69 -7.07 39.82
CA GLU A 158 -26.90 -7.15 41.06
C GLU A 158 -25.43 -7.46 40.71
N THR A 159 -24.48 -6.87 41.45
CA THR A 159 -23.03 -7.11 41.28
C THR A 159 -22.50 -7.97 42.42
#